data_AF-A0A958VDF1-F1
#
_entry.id   AF-A0A958VDF1-F1
#
_cell.length_a   1.000
_cell.length_b   1.000
_cell.length_c   1.000
_cell.angle_alpha   90.00
_cell.angle_beta   90.00
_cell.angle_gamma   90.00
#
_symmetry.space_group_name_H-M   'P 1'
#
loop_
_entity.id
_entity.type
_entity.pdbx_description
1 polymer ?
#
loop_
_entity_poly.entity_id
_entity_poly.type
_entity_poly.pdbx_seq_one_letter_code
_entity_poly.pdbx_strand_id
1 'polypeptide(L)'
;MIIVFSHIDFVPDELQILIQLFENGMEKLHLKKLGNIAQWRGLLTQIPEKFRKKIVIHSNYELQQEFPEIQLHSGKVFENEGKY
;
A
#
# COMPACT_ATOMS: atom_id res chain seq x y z
N MET A 1 14.20 12.41 1.99
CA MET A 1 12.91 11.93 1.45
C MET A 1 13.12 11.07 0.21
N ILE A 2 13.12 9.75 0.41
CA ILE A 2 13.09 8.77 -0.69
C ILE A 2 11.66 8.25 -0.83
N ILE A 3 11.09 8.44 -2.02
CA ILE A 3 9.76 7.95 -2.40
C ILE A 3 9.94 6.95 -3.54
N VAL A 4 9.34 5.77 -3.39
CA VAL A 4 9.38 4.71 -4.40
C VAL A 4 7.98 4.42 -4.91
N PHE A 5 7.87 4.18 -6.22
CA PHE A 5 6.65 3.69 -6.85
C PHE A 5 6.85 2.22 -7.20
N SER A 6 5.91 1.36 -6.81
CA SER A 6 5.98 -0.05 -7.17
C SER A 6 5.83 -0.23 -8.68
N HIS A 7 6.41 -1.30 -9.22
CA HIS A 7 6.03 -1.78 -10.54
C HIS A 7 4.54 -2.13 -10.58
N ILE A 8 3.90 -2.06 -11.75
CA ILE A 8 2.46 -2.30 -11.88
C ILE A 8 2.06 -3.77 -11.71
N ASP A 9 2.95 -4.69 -12.07
CA ASP A 9 2.78 -6.13 -11.85
C ASP A 9 3.43 -6.56 -10.54
N PHE A 10 2.96 -7.65 -9.94
CA PHE A 10 3.67 -8.33 -8.87
C PHE A 10 4.94 -8.97 -9.44
N VAL A 11 6.07 -8.74 -8.78
CA VAL A 11 7.37 -9.24 -9.24
C VAL A 11 7.95 -10.25 -8.23
N PRO A 12 8.83 -11.17 -8.67
CA PRO A 12 9.54 -12.05 -7.74
C PRO A 12 10.25 -11.27 -6.64
N ASP A 13 10.28 -11.84 -5.44
CA ASP A 13 10.96 -11.30 -4.24
C ASP A 13 10.54 -9.89 -3.81
N GLU A 14 9.40 -9.39 -4.32
CA GLU A 14 8.94 -8.02 -4.07
C GLU A 14 8.85 -7.68 -2.58
N LEU A 15 8.28 -8.59 -1.78
CA LEU A 15 8.18 -8.40 -0.33
C LEU A 15 9.56 -8.18 0.32
N GLN A 16 10.55 -9.00 -0.03
CA GLN A 16 11.90 -8.91 0.52
C GLN A 16 12.56 -7.59 0.12
N ILE A 17 12.44 -7.20 -1.15
CA ILE A 17 12.96 -5.94 -1.67
C ILE A 17 12.33 -4.76 -0.92
N LEU A 18 11.01 -4.76 -0.73
CA LEU A 18 10.31 -3.68 -0.02
C LEU A 18 10.74 -3.58 1.44
N ILE A 19 10.88 -4.71 2.15
CA ILE A 19 11.37 -4.73 3.53
C ILE A 19 12.79 -4.15 3.60
N GLN A 20 13.69 -4.58 2.73
CA GLN A 20 15.06 -4.07 2.69
C GLN A 20 15.08 -2.57 2.39
N LEU A 21 14.27 -2.08 1.47
CA LEU A 21 14.16 -0.65 1.19
C LEU A 21 13.67 0.12 2.42
N PHE A 22 12.65 -0.38 3.13
CA PHE A 22 12.15 0.26 4.35
C PHE A 22 13.19 0.30 5.48
N GLU A 23 13.96 -0.78 5.64
CA GLU A 23 15.05 -0.86 6.62
C GLU A 23 16.21 0.07 6.28
N ASN A 24 16.47 0.28 4.99
CA ASN A 24 17.50 1.21 4.49
C ASN A 24 17.00 2.66 4.34
N GLY A 25 15.88 3.01 4.97
CA GLY A 25 15.44 4.40 5.09
C GLY A 25 14.48 4.89 4.00
N MET A 26 13.86 3.99 3.23
CA MET A 26 12.70 4.36 2.40
C MET A 26 11.60 4.96 3.30
N GLU A 27 11.17 6.17 2.95
CA GLU A 27 10.22 6.93 3.75
C GLU A 27 8.79 6.66 3.33
N LYS A 28 8.54 6.48 2.02
CA LYS A 28 7.20 6.26 1.48
C LYS A 28 7.20 5.35 0.25
N LEU A 29 6.26 4.41 0.23
CA LEU A 29 5.97 3.52 -0.91
C LEU A 29 4.61 3.87 -1.49
N HIS A 30 4.56 4.24 -2.76
CA HIS A 30 3.32 4.29 -3.53
C HIS A 30 3.09 2.93 -4.19
N LEU A 31 2.17 2.16 -3.62
CA LEU A 31 1.82 0.83 -4.09
C LEU A 31 0.69 0.94 -5.12
N LYS A 32 0.97 0.53 -6.35
CA LYS A 32 0.03 0.45 -7.47
C LYS A 32 0.23 -0.88 -8.18
N LYS A 33 -0.80 -1.74 -8.16
CA LYS A 33 -0.76 -3.09 -8.73
C LYS A 33 -2.02 -3.43 -9.54
N LEU A 34 -1.85 -4.19 -10.64
CA LEU A 34 -2.94 -4.76 -11.44
C LEU A 34 -3.37 -6.18 -11.00
N GLY A 35 -3.20 -6.51 -9.71
CA GLY A 35 -3.66 -7.80 -9.18
C GLY A 35 -4.98 -7.70 -8.42
N ASN A 36 -5.55 -8.87 -8.11
CA ASN A 36 -6.80 -8.98 -7.36
C ASN A 36 -6.60 -8.66 -5.86
N ILE A 37 -7.71 -8.44 -5.15
CA ILE A 37 -7.70 -8.09 -3.73
C ILE A 37 -6.95 -9.11 -2.85
N ALA A 38 -7.00 -10.39 -3.19
CA ALA A 38 -6.32 -11.44 -2.42
C ALA A 38 -4.79 -11.34 -2.55
N GLN A 39 -4.27 -11.01 -3.74
CA GLN A 39 -2.84 -10.77 -3.95
C GLN A 39 -2.37 -9.53 -3.17
N TRP A 40 -3.15 -8.44 -3.21
CA TRP A 40 -2.87 -7.24 -2.41
C TRP A 40 -2.84 -7.55 -0.92
N ARG A 41 -3.89 -8.19 -0.41
CA ARG A 41 -3.98 -8.62 1.00
C ARG A 41 -2.78 -9.48 1.38
N GLY A 42 -2.43 -10.46 0.56
CA GLY A 42 -1.29 -11.34 0.78
C GLY A 42 0.04 -10.57 0.93
N LEU A 43 0.29 -9.56 0.10
CA LEU A 43 1.49 -8.71 0.23
C LEU A 43 1.44 -7.86 1.51
N LEU A 44 0.32 -7.16 1.76
CA LEU A 44 0.18 -6.24 2.89
C LEU A 44 0.22 -6.94 4.25
N THR A 45 -0.39 -8.14 4.36
CA THR A 45 -0.33 -8.98 5.56
C THR A 45 1.11 -9.32 5.91
N GLN A 46 1.94 -9.63 4.92
CA GLN A 46 3.33 -10.04 5.14
C GLN A 46 4.26 -8.86 5.44
N ILE A 47 3.92 -7.64 5.01
CA ILE A 47 4.68 -6.44 5.38
C ILE A 47 4.48 -6.17 6.89
N PRO A 48 5.57 -6.02 7.68
CA PRO A 48 5.48 -5.67 9.09
C PRO A 48 4.69 -4.39 9.33
N GLU A 49 3.84 -4.38 10.36
CA GLU A 49 2.94 -3.26 10.69
C GLU A 49 3.67 -1.92 10.82
N LYS A 50 4.88 -1.91 11.41
CA LYS A 50 5.74 -0.72 11.54
C LYS A 50 6.01 0.00 10.20
N PHE A 51 5.91 -0.72 9.08
CA PHE A 51 6.12 -0.18 7.73
C PHE A 51 4.81 0.13 6.98
N ARG A 52 3.66 -0.44 7.38
CA ARG A 52 2.37 -0.23 6.68
C ARG A 52 1.95 1.23 6.66
N LYS A 53 2.23 1.99 7.73
CA LYS A 53 2.02 3.45 7.78
C LYS A 53 2.77 4.27 6.73
N LYS A 54 3.79 3.68 6.10
CA LYS A 54 4.58 4.31 5.03
C LYS A 54 4.04 3.98 3.63
N ILE A 55 3.00 3.16 3.53
CA ILE A 55 2.41 2.73 2.26
C ILE A 55 1.26 3.66 1.89
N VAL A 56 1.24 4.08 0.64
CA VAL A 56 0.15 4.80 0.00
C VAL A 56 -0.42 3.93 -1.12
N ILE A 57 -1.72 3.64 -1.08
CA ILE A 57 -2.40 2.88 -2.13
C ILE A 57 -3.22 3.80 -3.05
N HIS A 58 -3.27 3.44 -4.33
CA HIS A 58 -3.98 4.20 -5.36
C HIS A 58 -5.30 3.55 -5.80
N SER A 59 -5.62 2.36 -5.29
CA SER A 59 -6.77 1.52 -5.63
C SER A 59 -7.09 0.56 -4.48
N ASN A 60 -8.12 -0.27 -4.61
CA ASN A 60 -8.55 -1.27 -3.63
C ASN A 60 -8.72 -0.67 -2.22
N TYR A 61 -9.42 0.47 -2.15
CA TYR A 61 -9.61 1.26 -0.93
C TYR A 61 -10.31 0.48 0.19
N GLU A 62 -11.07 -0.55 -0.15
CA GLU A 62 -11.68 -1.48 0.79
C GLU A 62 -10.66 -2.17 1.72
N LEU A 63 -9.39 -2.30 1.29
CA LEU A 63 -8.31 -2.84 2.12
C LEU A 63 -7.96 -1.96 3.32
N GLN A 64 -8.38 -0.68 3.33
CA GLN A 64 -8.17 0.18 4.50
C GLN A 64 -8.94 -0.31 5.73
N GLN A 65 -10.06 -1.03 5.54
CA GLN A 65 -10.80 -1.63 6.65
C GLN A 65 -9.99 -2.74 7.32
N GLU A 66 -9.14 -3.43 6.57
CA GLU A 66 -8.28 -4.51 7.05
C GLU A 66 -6.90 -4.02 7.54
N PHE A 67 -6.42 -2.92 6.97
CA PHE A 67 -5.12 -2.31 7.24
C PHE A 67 -5.26 -0.81 7.47
N PRO A 68 -5.77 -0.38 8.64
CA PRO A 68 -6.12 1.02 8.91
C PRO A 68 -4.89 1.94 8.94
N GLU A 69 -3.68 1.40 9.06
CA GLU A 69 -2.45 2.20 9.04
C GLU A 69 -2.08 2.70 7.65
N ILE A 70 -2.59 2.07 6.58
CA ILE A 70 -2.24 2.40 5.19
C ILE A 70 -2.91 3.70 4.78
N GLN A 71 -2.15 4.55 4.08
CA GLN A 71 -2.63 5.82 3.57
C GLN A 71 -3.29 5.62 2.20
N LEU A 72 -4.36 6.38 1.94
CA LEU A 72 -4.97 6.45 0.62
C LEU A 72 -4.38 7.61 -0.18
N HIS A 73 -4.17 7.45 -1.48
CA HIS A 73 -3.77 8.56 -2.32
C HIS A 73 -4.94 9.54 -2.51
N SER A 74 -4.78 10.76 -1.99
CA SER A 74 -5.79 11.84 -1.94
C SER A 74 -6.11 12.49 -3.29
N GLY A 75 -6.29 11.70 -4.35
CA GLY A 75 -6.88 12.15 -5.62
C GLY A 75 -8.39 11.93 -5.69
N LYS A 76 -8.96 11.21 -4.73
CA LYS A 76 -10.41 11.08 -4.54
C LYS A 76 -10.76 11.67 -3.18
N VAL A 77 -11.37 12.84 -3.20
CA VAL A 77 -12.16 13.33 -2.07
C VAL A 77 -13.20 12.25 -1.81
N PHE A 78 -13.11 11.58 -0.66
CA PHE A 78 -14.21 10.77 -0.17
C PHE A 78 -15.34 11.75 0.16
N GLU A 79 -16.26 11.94 -0.79
CA GLU A 79 -17.58 12.46 -0.46
C GLU A 79 -18.18 11.47 0.53
N ASN A 80 -18.24 11.86 1.79
CA ASN A 80 -19.08 11.24 2.80
C ASN A 80 -20.55 11.48 2.40
N GLU A 81 -21.05 10.74 1.40
CA GLU A 81 -22.48 10.59 1.18
C GLU A 81 -23.01 9.46 2.07
N GLY A 82 -23.41 9.85 3.26
CA GLY A 82 -24.18 9.04 4.20
C GLY A 82 -25.28 9.90 4.81
N LYS A 83 -26.31 10.24 4.02
CA LYS A 83 -27.61 10.72 4.48
C LYS A 83 -28.71 9.96 3.76
N TYR A 84 -29.29 8.98 4.45
CA TYR A 84 -30.68 8.54 4.30
C TYR A 84 -31.28 8.44 5.70
#